data_AF-I8ALX3-F1
#
_entry.id   AF-I8ALX3-F1
#
_cell.length_a   1.000
_cell.length_b   1.000
_cell.length_c   1.000
_cell.angle_alpha   90.00
_cell.angle_beta   90.00
_cell.angle_gamma   90.00
#
_symmetry.space_group_name_H-M   'P 1'
#
loop_
_entity.id
_entity.type
_entity.pdbx_description
1 polymer ?
#
loop_
_entity_poly.entity_id
_entity_poly.type
_entity_poly.pdbx_seq_one_letter_code
_entity_poly.pdbx_strand_id
1 'polypeptide(L)'
;MGELENCLQCHALFVYNGRKICQNCYANEEKDYDAVFHFMRQQKNRQATLHDIHTHTGVEERKIMNFLRQGRLHIVQFPQLYYECDTCLGPIREGRICKVCSVKMKKELENTAATVVNKKHKLGTSYYTDC
;
A
#
# COMPACT_ATOMS: atom_id res chain seq x y z
N MET A 1 21.28 20.19 15.78
CA MET A 1 22.30 19.20 15.35
C MET A 1 21.57 18.15 14.54
N GLY A 2 22.03 17.83 13.34
CA GLY A 2 21.37 16.81 12.50
C GLY A 2 21.68 15.42 13.02
N GLU A 3 20.66 14.58 13.15
CA GLU A 3 20.82 13.17 13.50
C GLU A 3 21.40 12.42 12.30
N LEU A 4 22.44 11.60 12.52
CA LEU A 4 23.01 10.76 11.48
C LEU A 4 22.34 9.39 11.52
N GLU A 5 21.82 8.95 10.37
CA GLU A 5 21.20 7.64 10.21
C GLU A 5 21.79 6.88 9.02
N ASN A 6 21.57 5.57 9.01
CA ASN A 6 21.92 4.70 7.89
C ASN A 6 20.73 4.57 6.94
N CYS A 7 20.98 4.75 5.64
CA CYS A 7 19.96 4.58 4.61
C CYS A 7 19.47 3.12 4.54
N LEU A 8 18.15 2.90 4.56
CA LEU A 8 17.58 1.55 4.46
C LEU A 8 17.77 0.86 3.09
N GLN A 9 18.20 1.60 2.07
CA GLN A 9 18.40 1.07 0.71
C GLN A 9 19.86 0.78 0.41
N CYS A 10 20.73 1.78 0.58
CA CYS A 10 22.16 1.67 0.25
C CYS A 10 23.07 1.54 1.48
N HIS A 11 22.53 1.60 2.70
CA HIS A 11 23.28 1.56 3.96
C HIS A 11 24.33 2.68 4.14
N ALA A 12 24.30 3.71 3.29
CA ALA A 12 25.15 4.88 3.43
C ALA A 12 24.70 5.75 4.62
N LEU A 13 25.67 6.34 5.32
CA LEU A 13 25.44 7.35 6.36
C LEU A 13 24.94 8.64 5.73
N PHE A 14 23.86 9.20 6.28
CA PHE A 14 23.30 10.49 5.84
C PHE A 14 22.68 11.25 7.02
N VAL A 15 22.48 12.56 6.84
CA VAL A 15 21.79 13.39 7.83
C VAL A 15 20.28 13.19 7.68
N TYR A 16 19.64 12.72 8.75
CA TYR A 16 18.20 12.50 8.79
C TYR A 16 17.45 13.83 8.57
N ASN A 17 16.57 13.81 7.58
CA ASN A 17 15.77 14.96 7.14
C ASN A 17 14.26 14.65 7.15
N GLY A 18 13.83 13.68 7.98
CA GLY A 18 12.45 13.20 8.05
C GLY A 18 12.16 11.96 7.21
N ARG A 19 13.14 11.44 6.47
CA ARG A 19 13.03 10.21 5.65
C ARG A 19 14.13 9.22 6.03
N LYS A 20 13.82 7.92 5.99
CA LYS A 20 14.76 6.82 6.32
C LYS A 20 15.68 6.41 5.16
N ILE A 21 15.68 7.19 4.08
CA ILE A 21 16.48 6.95 2.88
C ILE A 21 17.29 8.20 2.55
N CYS A 22 18.50 8.01 2.07
CA CYS A 22 19.35 9.14 1.69
C CYS A 22 18.81 9.83 0.42
N GLN A 23 19.24 11.08 0.21
CA GLN A 23 18.83 11.90 -0.93
C GLN A 23 19.09 11.23 -2.28
N ASN A 24 20.18 10.47 -2.41
CA ASN A 24 20.54 9.78 -3.64
C ASN A 24 19.58 8.63 -3.95
N CYS A 25 19.23 7.82 -2.94
CA CYS A 25 18.23 6.75 -3.09
C CYS A 25 16.85 7.30 -3.42
N TYR A 26 16.45 8.41 -2.77
CA TYR A 26 15.20 9.09 -3.09
C TYR A 26 15.17 9.60 -4.53
N ALA A 27 16.24 10.26 -4.99
CA ALA A 27 16.35 10.74 -6.37
C ALA A 27 16.28 9.59 -7.39
N ASN A 28 16.85 8.41 -7.07
CA ASN A 28 16.74 7.24 -7.93
C ASN A 28 15.30 6.69 -7.97
N GLU A 29 14.61 6.66 -6.84
CA GLU A 29 13.20 6.23 -6.78
C GLU A 29 12.29 7.19 -7.58
N GLU A 30 12.60 8.48 -7.57
CA GLU A 30 11.88 9.49 -8.36
C GLU A 30 12.15 9.35 -9.86
N LYS A 31 13.38 9.04 -10.26
CA LYS A 31 13.72 8.69 -11.65
C LYS A 31 13.00 7.43 -12.14
N ASP A 32 12.97 6.38 -11.30
CA ASP A 32 12.25 5.14 -11.60
C ASP A 32 10.75 5.43 -11.81
N TYR A 33 10.17 6.24 -10.93
CA TYR A 33 8.78 6.67 -11.04
C TYR A 33 8.50 7.46 -12.32
N ASP A 34 9.34 8.45 -12.63
CA ASP A 34 9.18 9.28 -13.83
C ASP A 34 9.29 8.46 -15.11
N ALA A 35 10.22 7.51 -15.18
CA ALA A 35 10.36 6.60 -16.32
C ALA A 35 9.07 5.79 -16.55
N VAL A 36 8.51 5.20 -15.50
CA VAL A 36 7.25 4.44 -15.56
C VAL A 36 6.07 5.35 -15.92
N PHE A 37 6.00 6.53 -15.31
CA PHE A 37 4.94 7.51 -15.59
C PHE A 37 4.95 7.97 -17.05
N HIS A 38 6.13 8.29 -17.58
CA HIS A 38 6.29 8.67 -18.98
C HIS A 38 5.91 7.55 -19.94
N PHE A 39 6.26 6.30 -19.61
CA PHE A 39 5.85 5.15 -20.40
C PHE A 39 4.33 4.94 -20.40
N MET A 40 3.69 5.06 -19.23
CA MET A 40 2.24 4.92 -19.08
C MET A 40 1.47 6.07 -19.76
N ARG A 41 1.98 7.30 -19.77
CA ARG A 41 1.28 8.44 -20.39
C ARG A 41 1.02 8.26 -21.90
N GLN A 42 1.79 7.43 -22.58
CA GLN A 42 1.66 7.23 -24.03
C GLN A 42 0.45 6.35 -24.39
N GLN A 43 -0.42 6.85 -25.28
CA GLN A 43 -1.65 6.13 -25.67
C GLN A 43 -1.40 4.76 -26.30
N LYS A 44 -0.27 4.58 -27.00
CA LYS A 44 0.12 3.30 -27.62
C LYS A 44 0.36 2.18 -26.59
N ASN A 45 0.69 2.56 -25.35
CA ASN A 45 1.07 1.63 -24.29
C ASN A 45 -0.11 1.26 -23.37
N ARG A 46 -1.35 1.61 -23.75
CA ARG A 46 -2.55 1.29 -22.94
C ARG A 46 -2.79 -0.21 -22.75
N GLN A 47 -2.27 -1.02 -23.66
CA GLN A 47 -2.29 -2.48 -23.58
C GLN A 47 -0.97 -3.07 -23.06
N ALA A 48 -0.08 -2.24 -22.49
CA ALA A 48 1.17 -2.75 -21.93
C ALA A 48 0.90 -3.61 -20.70
N THR A 49 1.58 -4.75 -20.64
CA THR A 49 1.65 -5.60 -19.46
C THR A 49 2.69 -5.09 -18.47
N LEU A 50 2.67 -5.64 -17.27
CA LEU A 50 3.68 -5.33 -16.24
C LEU A 50 5.10 -5.68 -16.72
N HIS A 51 5.22 -6.74 -17.52
CA HIS A 51 6.47 -7.17 -18.15
C HIS A 51 6.97 -6.18 -19.21
N ASP A 52 6.08 -5.61 -20.02
CA ASP A 52 6.46 -4.61 -21.02
C ASP A 52 6.98 -3.34 -20.36
N ILE A 53 6.33 -2.91 -19.25
CA ILE A 53 6.79 -1.77 -18.47
C ILE A 53 8.19 -2.05 -17.91
N HIS A 54 8.41 -3.23 -17.31
CA HIS A 54 9.72 -3.63 -16.80
C HIS A 54 10.79 -3.60 -17.90
N THR A 55 10.50 -4.19 -19.06
CA THR A 55 11.42 -4.29 -20.19
C THR A 55 11.78 -2.91 -20.76
N HIS A 56 10.82 -1.99 -20.85
CA HIS A 56 11.05 -0.65 -21.39
C HIS A 56 11.68 0.32 -20.40
N THR A 57 11.29 0.25 -19.12
CA THR A 57 11.73 1.22 -18.10
C THR A 57 12.97 0.75 -17.36
N GLY A 58 13.26 -0.55 -17.36
CA GLY A 58 14.31 -1.17 -16.56
C GLY A 58 14.00 -1.22 -15.06
N VAL A 59 12.81 -0.76 -14.64
CA VAL A 59 12.39 -0.76 -13.24
C VAL A 59 11.86 -2.14 -12.87
N GLU A 60 12.27 -2.65 -11.71
CA GLU A 60 11.84 -3.96 -11.21
C GLU A 60 10.31 -4.03 -11.05
N GLU A 61 9.71 -5.15 -11.46
CA GLU A 61 8.26 -5.39 -11.38
C GLU A 61 7.70 -5.14 -9.96
N ARG A 62 8.46 -5.51 -8.93
CA ARG A 62 8.10 -5.28 -7.52
C ARG A 62 7.99 -3.79 -7.18
N LYS A 63 8.89 -2.95 -7.69
CA LYS A 63 8.84 -1.49 -7.50
C LYS A 63 7.63 -0.89 -8.21
N ILE A 64 7.36 -1.33 -9.44
CA ILE A 64 6.18 -0.91 -10.21
C ILE A 64 4.91 -1.24 -9.42
N MET A 65 4.79 -2.46 -8.89
CA MET A 65 3.66 -2.85 -8.04
C MET A 65 3.55 -2.01 -6.77
N ASN A 66 4.66 -1.62 -6.14
CA ASN A 66 4.65 -0.74 -4.98
C ASN A 66 4.09 0.65 -5.33
N PHE A 67 4.46 1.23 -6.48
CA PHE A 67 3.92 2.51 -6.93
C PHE A 67 2.41 2.47 -7.20
N LEU A 68 1.92 1.35 -7.74
CA LEU A 68 0.50 1.10 -7.94
C LEU A 68 -0.23 0.97 -6.59
N ARG A 69 0.33 0.20 -5.63
CA ARG A 69 -0.22 0.05 -4.26
C ARG A 69 -0.24 1.35 -3.47
N GLN A 70 0.72 2.25 -3.71
CA GLN A 70 0.74 3.59 -3.09
C GLN A 70 -0.28 4.55 -3.73
N GLY A 71 -0.90 4.19 -4.85
CA GLY A 71 -1.83 5.05 -5.57
C GLY A 71 -1.17 6.21 -6.31
N ARG A 72 0.16 6.18 -6.49
CA ARG A 72 0.89 7.20 -7.26
C ARG A 72 0.65 7.07 -8.77
N LEU A 73 0.31 5.87 -9.25
CA LEU A 73 0.00 5.57 -10.65
C LEU A 73 -1.45 5.11 -10.80
N HIS A 74 -2.20 5.73 -11.73
CA HIS A 74 -3.60 5.36 -11.99
C HIS A 74 -3.71 4.28 -13.07
N ILE A 75 -4.29 3.14 -12.69
CA ILE A 75 -4.43 1.93 -13.52
C ILE A 75 -5.72 1.92 -14.35
N VAL A 76 -6.57 2.93 -14.18
CA VAL A 76 -7.91 3.00 -14.81
C VAL A 76 -7.84 2.87 -16.34
N GLN A 77 -6.75 3.35 -16.94
CA GLN A 77 -6.55 3.33 -18.40
C GLN A 77 -5.87 2.04 -18.91
N PHE A 78 -5.52 1.09 -18.03
CA PHE A 78 -4.74 -0.11 -18.35
C PHE A 78 -5.50 -1.39 -17.94
N PRO A 79 -6.24 -2.02 -18.87
CA PRO A 79 -7.06 -3.19 -18.58
C PRO A 79 -6.26 -4.43 -18.15
N GLN A 80 -5.00 -4.54 -18.57
CA GLN A 80 -4.16 -5.72 -18.30
C GLN A 80 -3.37 -5.62 -16.99
N LEU A 81 -3.34 -4.45 -16.34
CA LEU A 81 -2.61 -4.26 -15.09
C LEU A 81 -3.50 -4.58 -13.89
N TYR A 82 -3.00 -5.49 -13.06
CA TYR A 82 -3.55 -5.89 -11.77
C TYR A 82 -2.42 -6.07 -10.77
N TYR A 83 -2.75 -5.97 -9.49
CA TYR A 83 -1.85 -6.26 -8.37
C TYR A 83 -2.59 -7.11 -7.33
N GLU A 84 -1.86 -7.63 -6.36
CA GLU A 84 -2.40 -8.57 -5.38
C GLU A 84 -3.07 -7.84 -4.20
N CYS A 85 -4.17 -8.42 -3.71
CA CYS A 85 -4.82 -8.01 -2.46
C CYS A 85 -3.97 -8.41 -1.26
N ASP A 86 -3.73 -7.49 -0.32
CA ASP A 86 -2.91 -7.75 0.87
C ASP A 86 -3.50 -8.86 1.78
N THR A 87 -4.80 -9.15 1.69
CA THR A 87 -5.48 -10.13 2.56
C THR A 87 -5.66 -11.50 1.90
N CYS A 88 -6.10 -11.53 0.64
CA CYS A 88 -6.46 -12.78 -0.03
C CYS A 88 -5.60 -13.08 -1.26
N LEU A 89 -4.63 -12.23 -1.58
CA LEU A 89 -3.73 -12.32 -2.74
C LEU A 89 -4.44 -12.38 -4.11
N GLY A 90 -5.74 -12.09 -4.13
CA GLY A 90 -6.52 -12.03 -5.36
C GLY A 90 -6.19 -10.79 -6.20
N PRO A 91 -6.40 -10.82 -7.52
CA PRO A 91 -6.11 -9.69 -8.40
C PRO A 91 -7.07 -8.53 -8.12
N ILE A 92 -6.52 -7.34 -7.90
CA ILE A 92 -7.22 -6.08 -7.69
C ILE A 92 -6.67 -4.99 -8.59
N ARG A 93 -7.51 -3.99 -8.85
CA ARG A 93 -7.18 -2.82 -9.70
C ARG A 93 -7.24 -1.50 -8.94
N GLU A 94 -7.83 -1.51 -7.75
CA GLU A 94 -8.02 -0.36 -6.89
C GLU A 94 -7.98 -0.76 -5.40
N GLY A 95 -7.50 0.16 -4.56
CA GLY A 95 -7.38 -0.04 -3.12
C GLY A 95 -6.27 -1.01 -2.69
N ARG A 96 -6.05 -1.17 -1.37
CA ARG A 96 -5.09 -2.17 -0.86
C ARG A 96 -5.69 -3.57 -0.70
N ILE A 97 -7.00 -3.62 -0.53
CA ILE A 97 -7.76 -4.85 -0.32
C ILE A 97 -8.91 -4.92 -1.31
N CYS A 98 -9.24 -6.13 -1.75
CA CYS A 98 -10.37 -6.34 -2.65
C CYS A 98 -11.70 -6.00 -1.97
N LYS A 99 -12.73 -5.67 -2.76
CA LYS A 99 -14.07 -5.35 -2.25
C LYS A 99 -14.63 -6.45 -1.35
N VAL A 100 -14.35 -7.71 -1.67
CA VAL A 100 -14.79 -8.87 -0.87
C VAL A 100 -14.15 -8.86 0.51
N CYS A 101 -12.82 -8.67 0.60
CA CYS A 101 -12.11 -8.56 1.87
C CYS A 101 -12.57 -7.35 2.67
N SER A 102 -12.75 -6.19 2.02
CA SER A 102 -13.27 -5.00 2.68
C SER A 102 -14.64 -5.21 3.33
N VAL A 103 -15.58 -5.86 2.62
CA VAL A 103 -16.91 -6.16 3.16
C VAL A 103 -16.83 -7.15 4.32
N LYS A 104 -16.01 -8.20 4.21
CA LYS A 104 -15.80 -9.17 5.30
C LYS A 104 -15.27 -8.49 6.56
N MET A 105 -14.24 -7.65 6.43
CA MET A 105 -13.66 -6.93 7.57
C MET A 105 -14.64 -5.97 8.22
N LYS A 106 -15.45 -5.24 7.43
CA LYS A 106 -16.51 -4.38 7.98
C LYS A 106 -17.52 -5.17 8.80
N LYS A 107 -17.95 -6.33 8.29
CA LYS A 107 -18.90 -7.21 8.98
C LYS A 107 -18.32 -7.78 10.28
N GLU A 108 -17.04 -8.15 10.30
CA GLU A 108 -16.36 -8.61 11.52
C GLU A 108 -16.26 -7.51 12.59
N LEU A 109 -15.98 -6.27 12.17
CA LEU A 109 -15.97 -5.10 13.07
C LEU A 109 -17.37 -4.80 13.65
N GLU A 110 -18.43 -4.87 12.84
CA GLU A 110 -19.81 -4.68 13.31
C GLU A 110 -20.22 -5.76 14.31
N ASN A 111 -19.91 -7.03 14.02
CA ASN A 111 -20.20 -8.15 14.92
C ASN A 111 -19.46 -8.02 16.26
N THR A 112 -18.18 -7.64 16.22
CA THR A 112 -17.40 -7.45 17.45
C THR A 112 -17.96 -6.27 18.27
N ALA A 113 -18.26 -5.13 17.65
CA ALA A 113 -18.89 -3.99 18.33
C ALA A 113 -20.20 -4.39 19.04
N ALA A 114 -21.07 -5.17 18.38
CA ALA A 114 -22.31 -5.67 18.98
C ALA A 114 -22.07 -6.59 20.20
N THR A 115 -21.04 -7.44 20.16
CA THR A 115 -20.70 -8.32 21.30
C THR A 115 -20.09 -7.57 22.49
N VAL A 116 -19.34 -6.49 22.25
CA VAL A 116 -18.75 -5.66 23.31
C VAL A 116 -19.84 -4.91 24.09
N VAL A 117 -20.87 -4.41 23.40
CA VAL A 117 -22.03 -3.76 24.04
C VAL A 117 -22.78 -4.74 24.97
N ASN A 118 -23.00 -5.97 24.49
CA ASN A 118 -23.67 -7.01 25.29
C ASN A 118 -22.84 -7.49 26.51
N LYS A 119 -21.51 -7.51 26.42
CA LYS A 119 -20.65 -7.83 27.58
C LYS A 119 -20.67 -6.73 28.64
N LYS A 120 -20.68 -5.45 28.25
CA LYS A 120 -20.79 -4.33 29.22
C LYS A 120 -22.09 -4.37 30.02
N HIS A 121 -23.20 -4.80 29.40
CA HIS A 121 -24.48 -4.97 30.09
C HIS A 121 -24.49 -6.11 31.12
N LYS A 122 -23.65 -7.14 30.96
CA LYS A 122 -23.57 -8.28 31.89
C LYS A 122 -22.57 -8.09 33.04
N LEU A 123 -21.59 -7.21 32.90
CA LEU A 123 -20.62 -6.90 33.97
C LEU A 123 -21.10 -5.80 34.94
N GLY A 124 -22.20 -5.11 34.64
CA GLY A 124 -22.75 -4.02 35.46
C GLY A 124 -23.82 -4.41 36.49
N THR A 125 -24.19 -5.69 36.62
CA THR A 125 -25.33 -6.13 37.46
C THR A 125 -24.95 -6.99 38.68
N SER A 126 -23.69 -7.02 39.13
CA SER A 126 -23.23 -8.02 40.11
C SER A 126 -22.61 -7.48 41.42
N TYR A 127 -22.77 -6.21 41.80
CA TYR A 127 -22.22 -5.75 43.10
C TYR A 127 -23.11 -4.72 43.79
N TYR A 128 -24.32 -5.15 44.18
CA TYR A 128 -24.97 -4.67 45.40
C TYR A 128 -26.13 -5.62 45.72
N THR A 129 -25.94 -6.46 46.72
CA THR A 129 -27.04 -6.94 47.56
C THR A 129 -26.58 -6.69 48.99
N ASP A 130 -27.36 -5.84 49.62
CA ASP A 130 -27.19 -5.15 50.90
C ASP A 130 -27.08 -6.04 52.14
N CYS A 131 -26.49 -5.42 53.18
CA CYS A 131 -26.68 -5.56 54.64
C CYS A 131 -26.38 -6.89 55.34
#